data_AF-A0A094NDT3-F1
#
_entry.id   AF-A0A094NDT3-F1
#
_cell.length_a   1.000
_cell.length_b   1.000
_cell.length_c   1.000
_cell.angle_alpha   90.00
_cell.angle_beta   90.00
_cell.angle_gamma   90.00
#
_symmetry.space_group_name_H-M   'P 1'
#
loop_
_entity.id
_entity.type
_entity.pdbx_description
1 polymer ?
#
loop_
_entity_poly.entity_id
_entity_poly.type
_entity_poly.pdbx_seq_one_letter_code
_entity_poly.pdbx_strand_id
1 'polypeptide(L)'
;MGISPGWGWLLLPVCQALVVPREVSGRAGETVSLHCWYPRGYEDYNKYWCQGASWDSCRKVVETAGKEVPRQRGRVSIQDNHVFCVVRLTMENLSEADAGSYWCGVERMGRDLMEPVTVKVVPG
;
A
#
# COMPACT_ATOMS: atom_id res chain seq x y z
N MET A 1 -41.45 -28.12 6.55
CA MET A 1 -40.01 -28.37 6.78
C MET A 1 -39.35 -28.44 5.41
N GLY A 2 -38.46 -27.52 5.08
CA GLY A 2 -37.86 -27.45 3.73
C GLY A 2 -37.13 -26.13 3.46
N ILE A 3 -36.14 -25.85 4.32
CA ILE A 3 -34.95 -25.00 4.14
C ILE A 3 -35.06 -23.83 3.14
N SER A 4 -35.36 -22.63 3.67
CA SER A 4 -35.01 -21.37 3.00
C SER A 4 -33.49 -21.27 2.88
N PRO A 5 -32.89 -20.99 1.70
CA PRO A 5 -31.45 -20.77 1.61
C PRO A 5 -31.16 -19.36 2.14
N GLY A 6 -30.89 -19.30 3.43
CA GLY A 6 -30.42 -18.12 4.12
C GLY A 6 -28.92 -17.89 3.92
N TRP A 7 -28.58 -16.62 3.71
CA TRP A 7 -27.39 -15.95 4.27
C TRP A 7 -26.05 -16.68 4.12
N GLY A 8 -25.49 -16.60 2.91
CA GLY A 8 -24.08 -16.90 2.67
C GLY A 8 -23.59 -16.04 1.52
N TRP A 9 -23.45 -14.73 1.76
CA TRP A 9 -22.68 -13.90 0.85
C TRP A 9 -21.26 -14.46 0.86
N LEU A 10 -20.89 -15.22 -0.16
CA LEU A 10 -19.49 -15.37 -0.53
C LEU A 10 -19.02 -13.94 -0.81
N LEU A 11 -18.45 -13.28 0.20
CA LEU A 11 -17.65 -12.09 -0.01
C LEU A 11 -16.45 -12.57 -0.82
N LEU A 12 -16.63 -12.64 -2.14
CA LEU A 12 -15.51 -12.69 -3.04
C LEU A 12 -14.62 -11.51 -2.63
N PRO A 13 -13.30 -11.72 -2.49
CA PRO A 13 -12.39 -10.63 -2.20
C PRO A 13 -12.45 -9.66 -3.37
N VAL A 14 -13.29 -8.64 -3.24
CA VAL A 14 -13.50 -7.68 -4.31
C VAL A 14 -12.31 -6.75 -4.26
N CYS A 15 -11.42 -6.90 -5.24
CA CYS A 15 -10.47 -5.86 -5.61
C CYS A 15 -11.21 -4.53 -5.75
N GLN A 16 -10.84 -3.54 -4.94
CA GLN A 16 -11.54 -2.26 -4.82
C GLN A 16 -10.87 -1.18 -5.69
N ALA A 17 -11.38 0.04 -5.69
CA ALA A 17 -10.64 1.17 -6.29
C ALA A 17 -9.26 1.35 -5.62
N LEU A 18 -8.39 2.20 -6.19
CA LEU A 18 -7.17 2.59 -5.49
C LEU A 18 -7.56 3.36 -4.23
N VAL A 19 -7.38 2.73 -3.06
CA VAL A 19 -7.76 3.28 -1.76
C VAL A 19 -6.56 3.17 -0.85
N VAL A 20 -6.21 4.27 -0.18
CA VAL A 20 -5.04 4.36 0.69
C VAL A 20 -5.42 5.24 1.89
N PRO A 21 -4.93 4.97 3.11
CA PRO A 21 -5.09 5.90 4.21
C PRO A 21 -4.45 7.25 3.86
N ARG A 22 -5.17 8.34 4.11
CA ARG A 22 -4.64 9.70 3.87
C ARG A 22 -3.44 10.01 4.75
N GLU A 23 -3.39 9.40 5.92
CA GLU A 23 -2.38 9.62 6.94
C GLU A 23 -2.11 8.35 7.72
N VAL A 24 -0.84 8.14 8.06
CA VAL A 24 -0.38 7.11 8.98
C VAL A 24 0.51 7.77 10.02
N SER A 25 0.39 7.38 11.28
CA SER A 25 1.16 7.98 12.37
C SER A 25 1.77 6.91 13.26
N GLY A 26 3.00 7.13 13.70
CA GLY A 26 3.67 6.31 14.73
C GLY A 26 4.65 7.15 15.55
N ARG A 27 5.14 6.62 16.65
CA ARG A 27 6.22 7.24 17.42
C ARG A 27 7.58 6.84 16.88
N ALA A 28 8.60 7.64 17.14
CA ALA A 28 9.99 7.27 16.86
C ALA A 28 10.32 5.93 17.55
N GLY A 29 10.97 5.02 16.80
CA GLY A 29 11.28 3.65 17.23
C GLY A 29 10.18 2.63 16.93
N GLU A 30 8.94 3.05 16.64
CA GLU A 30 7.84 2.12 16.36
C GLU A 30 7.84 1.60 14.92
N THR A 31 7.12 0.51 14.71
CA THR A 31 6.79 -0.01 13.39
C THR A 31 5.36 0.41 13.03
N VAL A 32 5.20 1.00 11.84
CA VAL A 32 3.87 1.26 11.26
C VAL A 32 3.64 0.40 10.04
N SER A 33 2.38 0.06 9.78
CA SER A 33 1.98 -0.63 8.57
C SER A 33 0.77 0.05 7.96
N LEU A 34 0.69 0.03 6.63
CA LEU A 34 -0.48 0.49 5.90
C LEU A 34 -0.82 -0.44 4.75
N HIS A 35 -2.06 -0.33 4.28
CA HIS A 35 -2.58 -1.07 3.14
C HIS A 35 -2.94 -0.09 2.03
N CYS A 36 -2.56 -0.46 0.80
CA CYS A 36 -3.00 0.20 -0.41
C CYS A 36 -3.78 -0.81 -1.26
N TRP A 37 -5.09 -0.64 -1.34
CA TRP A 37 -5.93 -1.44 -2.23
C TRP A 37 -5.81 -0.93 -3.66
N TYR A 38 -5.93 -1.79 -4.66
CA TYR A 38 -5.89 -1.41 -6.07
C TYR A 38 -6.99 -2.09 -6.90
N PRO A 39 -7.37 -1.51 -8.05
CA PRO A 39 -8.38 -2.08 -8.94
C PRO A 39 -7.98 -3.43 -9.51
N ARG A 40 -8.98 -4.27 -9.78
CA ARG A 40 -8.79 -5.51 -10.54
C ARG A 40 -8.15 -5.22 -11.90
N GLY A 41 -7.33 -6.15 -12.39
CA GLY A 41 -6.60 -6.02 -13.65
C GLY A 41 -5.20 -5.42 -13.52
N TYR A 42 -4.79 -5.05 -12.31
CA TYR A 42 -3.46 -4.54 -11.99
C TYR A 42 -2.63 -5.52 -11.15
N GLU A 43 -3.06 -6.76 -10.97
CA GLU A 43 -2.42 -7.76 -10.12
C GLU A 43 -0.92 -7.89 -10.48
N ASP A 44 -0.61 -8.22 -11.74
CA ASP A 44 0.77 -8.41 -12.21
C ASP A 44 1.54 -7.10 -12.49
N TYR A 45 0.96 -5.94 -12.16
CA TYR A 45 1.58 -4.64 -12.38
C TYR A 45 2.51 -4.31 -11.22
N ASN A 46 3.61 -3.58 -11.50
CA ASN A 46 4.52 -3.15 -10.46
C ASN A 46 3.81 -2.17 -9.50
N LYS A 47 3.92 -2.44 -8.19
CA LYS A 47 3.44 -1.56 -7.13
C LYS A 47 4.63 -1.01 -6.39
N TYR A 48 4.55 0.25 -5.97
CA TYR A 48 5.69 0.89 -5.31
C TYR A 48 5.27 1.90 -4.25
N TRP A 49 6.18 2.10 -3.31
CA TRP A 49 6.12 3.16 -2.31
C TRP A 49 7.08 4.27 -2.69
N CYS A 50 6.57 5.49 -2.84
CA CYS A 50 7.33 6.62 -3.35
C CYS A 50 7.38 7.76 -2.34
N GLN A 51 8.56 8.33 -2.08
CA GLN A 51 8.74 9.44 -1.14
C GLN A 51 8.92 10.75 -1.90
N GLY A 52 8.12 11.77 -1.57
CA GLY A 52 8.22 13.11 -2.15
C GLY A 52 6.88 13.84 -2.20
N ALA A 53 6.94 15.17 -2.19
CA ALA A 53 5.74 16.02 -2.26
C ALA A 53 5.08 16.00 -3.65
N SER A 54 5.88 15.91 -4.72
CA SER A 54 5.40 15.88 -6.10
C SER A 54 5.28 14.45 -6.60
N TRP A 55 4.13 14.11 -7.20
CA TRP A 55 3.83 12.77 -7.71
C TRP A 55 4.75 12.35 -8.86
N ASP A 56 5.15 13.28 -9.73
CA ASP A 56 5.93 13.04 -10.95
C ASP A 56 7.44 12.90 -10.70
N SER A 57 7.93 13.39 -9.55
CA SER A 57 9.36 13.41 -9.21
C SER A 57 9.67 12.73 -7.88
N CYS A 58 8.73 11.98 -7.31
CA CYS A 58 8.96 11.25 -6.07
C CYS A 58 10.03 10.16 -6.26
N ARG A 59 10.74 9.82 -5.19
CA ARG A 59 11.76 8.77 -5.19
C ARG A 59 11.14 7.44 -4.79
N LYS A 60 11.13 6.45 -5.70
CA LYS A 60 10.74 5.06 -5.38
C LYS A 60 11.63 4.53 -4.23
N VAL A 61 11.01 4.15 -3.13
CA VAL A 61 11.66 3.62 -1.92
C VAL A 61 11.73 2.10 -1.98
N VAL A 62 10.64 1.44 -2.36
CA VAL A 62 10.57 -0.02 -2.52
C VAL A 62 9.47 -0.35 -3.51
N GLU A 63 9.58 -1.48 -4.21
CA GLU A 63 8.63 -1.91 -5.24
C GLU A 63 8.50 -3.43 -5.33
N THR A 64 7.37 -3.92 -5.85
CA THR A 64 7.04 -5.35 -5.96
C THR A 64 7.60 -6.01 -7.22
N ALA A 65 7.91 -5.22 -8.25
CA ALA A 65 8.21 -5.67 -9.61
C ALA A 65 7.13 -6.61 -10.18
N GLY A 66 5.87 -6.41 -9.79
CA GLY A 66 4.71 -7.17 -10.26
C GLY A 66 4.63 -8.59 -9.69
N LYS A 67 5.25 -8.85 -8.53
CA LYS A 67 5.29 -10.17 -7.88
C LYS A 67 4.81 -10.09 -6.43
N GLU A 68 4.18 -11.16 -5.95
CA GLU A 68 3.74 -11.31 -4.55
C GLU A 68 4.88 -11.64 -3.58
N VAL A 69 6.09 -11.92 -4.09
CA VAL A 69 7.27 -12.19 -3.26
C VAL A 69 7.62 -10.91 -2.48
N PRO A 70 7.65 -10.95 -1.13
CA PRO A 70 7.98 -9.78 -0.32
C PRO A 70 9.32 -9.17 -0.72
N ARG A 71 9.38 -7.84 -0.77
CA ARG A 71 10.60 -7.08 -1.04
C ARG A 71 10.85 -6.06 0.06
N GLN A 72 12.12 -5.79 0.32
CA GLN A 72 12.53 -4.88 1.39
C GLN A 72 13.73 -4.05 0.95
N ARG A 73 13.73 -2.78 1.34
CA ARG A 73 14.88 -1.89 1.20
C ARG A 73 15.10 -1.15 2.52
N GLY A 74 16.16 -1.51 3.23
CA GLY A 74 16.41 -0.98 4.57
C GLY A 74 15.27 -1.35 5.52
N ARG A 75 14.66 -0.35 6.15
CA ARG A 75 13.56 -0.51 7.13
C ARG A 75 12.16 -0.55 6.51
N VAL A 76 12.05 -0.50 5.18
CA VAL A 76 10.75 -0.46 4.48
C VAL A 76 10.56 -1.73 3.67
N SER A 77 9.46 -2.44 3.93
CA SER A 77 9.05 -3.63 3.18
C SER A 77 7.71 -3.43 2.47
N ILE A 78 7.55 -4.15 1.38
CA ILE A 78 6.36 -4.16 0.52
C ILE A 78 6.01 -5.60 0.14
N GLN A 79 4.73 -5.92 0.23
CA GLN A 79 4.21 -7.22 -0.16
C GLN A 79 2.89 -7.02 -0.89
N ASP A 80 2.81 -7.55 -2.12
CA ASP A 80 1.55 -7.59 -2.87
C ASP A 80 0.74 -8.84 -2.49
N ASN A 81 -0.58 -8.72 -2.55
CA ASN A 81 -1.52 -9.82 -2.48
C ASN A 81 -2.53 -9.66 -3.62
N HIS A 82 -2.40 -10.50 -4.64
CA HIS A 82 -3.20 -10.45 -5.86
C HIS A 82 -4.64 -10.93 -5.62
N VAL A 83 -4.85 -11.81 -4.64
CA VAL A 83 -6.19 -12.33 -4.29
C VAL A 83 -7.09 -11.23 -3.73
N PHE A 84 -6.53 -10.36 -2.88
CA PHE A 84 -7.25 -9.26 -2.24
C PHE A 84 -7.01 -7.89 -2.91
N CYS A 85 -6.20 -7.87 -3.97
CA CYS A 85 -5.69 -6.66 -4.63
C CYS A 85 -5.24 -5.59 -3.62
N VAL A 86 -4.34 -5.98 -2.72
CA VAL A 86 -3.85 -5.10 -1.65
C VAL A 86 -2.35 -5.24 -1.49
N VAL A 87 -1.69 -4.09 -1.44
CA VAL A 87 -0.28 -3.97 -1.08
C VAL A 87 -0.19 -3.66 0.40
N ARG A 88 0.58 -4.46 1.14
CA ARG A 88 0.99 -4.15 2.51
C ARG A 88 2.35 -3.48 2.50
N LEU A 89 2.43 -2.33 3.14
CA LEU A 89 3.68 -1.63 3.42
C LEU A 89 3.94 -1.66 4.91
N THR A 90 5.19 -1.87 5.28
CA THR A 90 5.65 -1.82 6.66
C THR A 90 6.91 -0.97 6.75
N MET A 91 6.91 -0.01 7.66
CA MET A 91 8.05 0.86 7.97
C MET A 91 8.45 0.59 9.42
N GLU A 92 9.62 -0.03 9.61
CA GLU A 92 10.15 -0.42 10.91
C GLU A 92 11.01 0.69 11.51
N ASN A 93 11.09 0.73 12.85
CA ASN A 93 11.96 1.63 13.61
C ASN A 93 11.91 3.06 13.07
N LEU A 94 10.71 3.66 13.09
CA LEU A 94 10.47 5.00 12.57
C LEU A 94 11.42 6.03 13.15
N SER A 95 11.83 6.98 12.32
CA SER A 95 12.61 8.14 12.72
C SER A 95 11.92 9.41 12.25
N GLU A 96 12.20 10.55 12.87
CA GLU A 96 11.62 11.83 12.46
C GLU A 96 11.90 12.16 10.97
N ALA A 97 13.01 11.65 10.43
CA ALA A 97 13.36 11.78 9.00
C ALA A 97 12.44 10.98 8.05
N ASP A 98 11.66 10.03 8.57
CA ASP A 98 10.66 9.29 7.80
C ASP A 98 9.33 10.06 7.70
N ALA A 99 9.15 11.17 8.42
CA ALA A 99 7.96 11.99 8.30
C ALA A 99 7.94 12.71 6.95
N GLY A 100 6.76 12.81 6.33
CA GLY A 100 6.59 13.56 5.09
C GLY A 100 5.51 13.00 4.16
N SER A 101 5.58 13.44 2.90
CA SER A 101 4.64 13.05 1.85
C SER A 101 5.14 11.84 1.08
N TYR A 102 4.24 10.89 0.88
CA TYR A 102 4.47 9.66 0.17
C TYR A 102 3.32 9.36 -0.78
N TRP A 103 3.53 8.37 -1.63
CA TRP A 103 2.55 7.88 -2.59
C TRP A 103 2.59 6.36 -2.64
N CYS A 104 1.40 5.76 -2.67
CA CYS A 104 1.26 4.36 -3.08
C CYS A 104 0.90 4.33 -4.56
N GLY A 105 1.77 3.72 -5.37
CA GLY A 105 1.66 3.77 -6.83
C GLY A 105 1.49 2.39 -7.46
N VAL A 106 0.72 2.35 -8.56
CA VAL A 106 0.61 1.25 -9.51
C VAL A 106 1.16 1.75 -10.85
N GLU A 107 2.29 1.17 -11.27
CA GLU A 107 2.95 1.53 -12.52
C GLU A 107 2.18 1.00 -13.71
N ARG A 108 1.76 1.86 -14.64
CA ARG A 108 1.03 1.44 -15.85
C ARG A 108 1.44 2.26 -17.07
N MET A 109 1.02 1.82 -18.25
CA MET A 109 1.19 2.62 -19.47
C MET A 109 0.50 3.98 -19.33
N GLY A 110 1.26 5.06 -19.52
CA GLY A 110 0.78 6.44 -19.37
C GLY A 110 1.05 7.00 -17.98
N ARG A 111 0.01 7.55 -17.33
CA ARG A 111 0.12 8.08 -15.96
C ARG A 111 -0.21 6.99 -14.95
N ASP A 112 0.68 6.74 -14.01
CA ASP A 112 0.48 5.81 -12.91
C ASP A 112 -0.79 6.11 -12.10
N LEU A 113 -1.37 5.07 -11.51
CA LEU A 113 -2.41 5.24 -10.49
C LEU A 113 -1.70 5.46 -9.16
N MET A 114 -1.89 6.63 -8.55
CA MET A 114 -1.20 6.98 -7.32
C MET A 114 -2.14 7.70 -6.37
N GLU A 115 -2.07 7.36 -5.09
CA GLU A 115 -2.79 8.08 -4.02
C GLU A 115 -1.80 8.55 -2.95
N PRO A 116 -1.95 9.80 -2.46
CA PRO A 116 -1.03 10.39 -1.51
C PRO A 116 -1.25 9.88 -0.09
N VAL A 117 -0.16 9.80 0.66
CA VAL A 117 -0.14 9.43 2.07
C VAL A 117 0.78 10.37 2.83
N THR A 118 0.31 10.88 3.96
CA THR A 118 1.16 11.60 4.91
C THR A 118 1.65 10.63 5.97
N VAL A 119 2.98 10.52 6.15
CA VAL A 119 3.58 9.81 7.28
C VAL A 119 3.89 10.84 8.35
N LYS A 120 3.31 10.66 9.54
CA LYS A 120 3.63 11.45 10.74
C LYS A 120 4.44 10.62 11.72
N VAL A 121 5.50 11.23 12.25
CA VAL A 121 6.31 10.64 13.31
C VAL A 121 6.25 11.55 14.52
N VAL A 122 5.80 11.01 15.64
CA VAL A 122 5.79 11.70 16.93
C VAL A 122 7.11 11.40 17.65
N PRO A 123 7.82 12.40 18.20
CA PRO A 123 9.00 12.16 19.01
C PRO A 123 8.71 11.20 20.18
N GLY A 124 9.74 10.43 20.56
CA GLY A 124 9.70 9.49 21.68
C GLY A 124 9.69 10.19 23.04
#